data_AF-W3A3N7-F1
#
_entry.id   AF-W3A3N7-F1
#
_cell.length_a   1.000
_cell.length_b   1.000
_cell.length_c   1.000
_cell.angle_alpha   90.00
_cell.angle_beta   90.00
_cell.angle_gamma   90.00
#
_symmetry.space_group_name_H-M   'P 1'
#
loop_
_entity.id
_entity.type
_entity.pdbx_description
1 polymer ?
#
loop_
_entity_poly.entity_id
_entity_poly.type
_entity_poly.pdbx_seq_one_letter_code
_entity_poly.pdbx_strand_id
1 'polypeptide(L)'
;IYSVRTNTPVRKRNQRIKENKSDYTLIPEEVQFYNKTYVCTHHGDPLHNRSRGTRPQQSSRKIGCNAQINACVQETGNWEVRITKQISGHNHVVGSEAYQTYHEARVVSDDDVAATVNTLHRAGANRKRILEYITENTTVVP
;
A
#
# COMPACT_ATOMS: atom_id res chain seq x y z
N ILE A 1 -4.13 0.18 4.95
CA ILE A 1 -4.38 1.62 5.27
C ILE A 1 -3.17 2.51 4.96
N TYR A 2 -1.95 1.96 4.91
CA TYR A 2 -0.77 2.70 4.46
C TYR A 2 -0.27 2.18 3.10
N SER A 3 0.21 3.09 2.25
CA SER A 3 0.93 2.82 1.01
C SER A 3 2.39 3.27 1.14
N VAL A 4 3.29 2.70 0.34
CA VAL A 4 4.71 3.10 0.35
C VAL A 4 4.89 4.32 -0.55
N ARG A 5 5.38 5.43 0.01
CA ARG A 5 5.67 6.66 -0.74
C ARG A 5 7.10 6.70 -1.28
N THR A 6 8.06 6.33 -0.45
CA THR A 6 9.48 6.34 -0.83
C THR A 6 10.20 5.17 -0.20
N ASN A 7 11.11 4.57 -0.95
CA ASN A 7 12.03 3.56 -0.48
C ASN A 7 13.45 3.88 -0.98
N THR A 8 14.43 3.87 -0.09
CA THR A 8 15.84 3.97 -0.50
C THR A 8 16.48 2.61 -0.33
N PRO A 9 16.88 1.92 -1.41
CA PRO A 9 17.60 0.66 -1.30
C PRO A 9 18.93 0.82 -0.57
N VAL A 10 19.32 -0.17 0.21
CA VAL A 10 20.61 -0.22 0.93
C VAL A 10 21.76 0.00 -0.03
N ARG A 11 21.76 -0.72 -1.16
CA ARG A 11 22.78 -0.59 -2.21
C ARG A 11 23.03 0.86 -2.62
N LYS A 12 21.96 1.63 -2.83
CA LYS A 12 22.04 3.05 -3.23
C LYS A 12 22.59 3.94 -2.11
N ARG A 13 22.23 3.66 -0.85
CA ARG A 13 22.78 4.38 0.31
C ARG A 13 24.26 4.07 0.48
N ASN A 14 24.64 2.80 0.48
CA ASN A 14 26.03 2.35 0.62
C ASN A 14 26.93 2.87 -0.51
N GLN A 15 26.43 2.92 -1.75
CA GLN A 15 27.14 3.54 -2.86
C GLN A 15 27.46 5.02 -2.57
N ARG A 16 26.49 5.80 -2.08
CA ARG A 16 26.71 7.21 -1.72
C ARG A 16 27.70 7.39 -0.57
N ILE A 17 27.68 6.50 0.44
CA ILE A 17 28.65 6.52 1.54
C ILE A 17 30.08 6.35 1.00
N LYS A 18 30.28 5.39 0.08
CA LYS A 18 31.58 5.14 -0.56
C LYS A 18 32.03 6.32 -1.43
N GLU A 19 31.13 6.85 -2.27
CA GLU A 19 31.42 8.01 -3.14
C GLU A 19 31.80 9.25 -2.33
N ASN A 20 31.09 9.52 -1.24
CA ASN A 20 31.34 10.67 -0.37
C ASN A 20 32.49 10.44 0.62
N LYS A 21 33.11 9.24 0.66
CA LYS A 21 34.15 8.85 1.63
C LYS A 21 33.75 9.15 3.08
N SER A 22 32.49 8.91 3.42
CA SER A 22 32.01 9.17 4.78
C SER A 22 32.30 7.98 5.70
N ASP A 23 32.51 8.25 6.99
CA ASP A 23 32.85 7.23 8.00
C ASP A 23 31.66 6.38 8.48
N TYR A 24 30.48 6.49 7.85
CA TYR A 24 29.32 5.69 8.23
C TYR A 24 29.50 4.22 7.84
N THR A 25 29.16 3.31 8.77
CA THR A 25 29.14 1.87 8.51
C THR A 25 28.19 1.51 7.38
N LEU A 26 28.60 0.56 6.54
CA LEU A 26 27.78 0.03 5.45
C LEU A 26 26.69 -0.88 6.00
N ILE A 27 25.47 -0.70 5.51
CA ILE A 27 24.34 -1.55 5.92
C ILE A 27 24.46 -2.89 5.18
N PRO A 28 24.24 -4.03 5.84
CA PRO A 28 24.19 -5.33 5.18
C PRO A 28 23.13 -5.37 4.06
N GLU A 29 23.41 -6.02 2.93
CA GLU A 29 22.51 -6.00 1.76
C GLU A 29 21.21 -6.80 2.00
N GLU A 30 21.22 -7.73 2.95
CA GLU A 30 20.08 -8.56 3.37
C GLU A 30 18.91 -7.72 3.88
N VAL A 31 19.20 -6.50 4.37
CA VAL A 31 18.20 -5.55 4.87
C VAL A 31 17.37 -4.94 3.73
N GLN A 32 17.86 -5.00 2.48
CA GLN A 32 17.26 -4.50 1.23
C GLN A 32 17.02 -2.98 1.15
N PHE A 33 16.40 -2.38 2.16
CA PHE A 33 16.02 -0.97 2.20
C PHE A 33 16.58 -0.25 3.43
N TYR A 34 17.29 0.85 3.18
CA TYR A 34 17.78 1.76 4.22
C TYR A 34 16.62 2.50 4.90
N ASN A 35 15.67 3.01 4.11
CA ASN A 35 14.49 3.68 4.65
C ASN A 35 13.24 3.34 3.84
N LYS A 36 12.09 3.39 4.52
CA LYS A 36 10.75 3.30 3.95
C LYS A 36 9.85 4.34 4.59
N THR A 37 9.17 5.11 3.74
CA THR A 37 8.12 6.04 4.17
C THR A 37 6.78 5.45 3.80
N TYR A 38 5.97 5.16 4.80
CA TYR A 38 4.59 4.74 4.70
C TYR A 38 3.69 5.96 4.88
N VAL A 39 2.71 6.14 4.00
CA VAL A 39 1.70 7.22 4.09
C VAL A 39 0.32 6.64 4.01
N CYS A 40 -0.68 7.33 4.53
CA CYS A 40 -2.06 6.85 4.39
C CYS A 40 -2.43 6.64 2.90
N THR A 41 -3.32 5.68 2.60
CA THR A 41 -3.91 5.50 1.27
C THR A 41 -4.66 6.75 0.77
N HIS A 42 -5.07 7.62 1.70
CA HIS A 42 -5.71 8.90 1.45
C HIS A 42 -4.71 10.07 1.30
N HIS A 43 -3.40 9.79 1.31
CA HIS A 43 -2.34 10.78 1.15
C HIS A 43 -2.28 11.36 -0.26
N GLY A 44 -1.83 12.61 -0.33
CA GLY A 44 -1.70 13.39 -1.56
C GLY A 44 -2.95 14.20 -1.87
N ASP A 45 -2.81 15.11 -2.82
CA ASP A 45 -3.86 16.09 -3.09
C ASP A 45 -5.07 15.45 -3.77
N PRO A 46 -6.30 15.92 -3.44
CA PRO A 46 -7.47 15.61 -4.22
C PRO A 46 -7.23 15.86 -5.70
N LEU A 47 -7.82 15.02 -6.55
CA LEU A 47 -7.90 15.33 -7.98
C LEU A 47 -8.58 16.68 -8.14
N HIS A 48 -7.97 17.60 -8.87
CA HIS A 48 -8.62 18.83 -9.29
C HIS A 48 -9.27 18.60 -10.65
N ASN A 49 -10.52 19.09 -10.82
CA ASN A 49 -11.19 18.99 -12.10
C ASN A 49 -10.43 19.86 -13.13
N ARG A 50 -9.96 19.21 -14.21
CA ARG A 50 -9.29 19.89 -15.33
C ARG A 50 -10.25 20.29 -16.45
N SER A 51 -11.52 19.92 -16.34
CA SER A 51 -12.55 20.12 -17.36
C SER A 51 -13.68 21.01 -16.86
N ARG A 52 -14.30 21.77 -17.77
CA ARG A 52 -15.54 22.54 -17.52
C ARG A 52 -16.81 21.71 -17.81
N GLY A 53 -16.66 20.42 -18.07
CA GLY A 53 -17.77 19.54 -18.47
C GLY A 53 -18.67 19.15 -17.30
N THR A 54 -19.88 18.72 -17.62
CA THR A 54 -20.95 18.39 -16.66
C THR A 54 -20.74 17.04 -15.95
N ARG A 55 -19.80 16.20 -16.41
CA ARG A 55 -19.59 14.87 -15.82
C ARG A 55 -19.11 15.01 -14.37
N PRO A 56 -19.77 14.39 -13.38
CA PRO A 56 -19.35 14.47 -12.00
C PRO A 56 -17.96 13.87 -11.82
N GLN A 57 -17.18 14.54 -10.99
CA GLN A 57 -15.81 14.13 -10.68
C GLN A 57 -15.81 12.72 -10.09
N GLN A 58 -14.95 11.84 -10.61
CA GLN A 58 -14.71 10.55 -9.98
C GLN A 58 -14.09 10.77 -8.60
N SER A 59 -14.64 10.12 -7.58
CA SER A 59 -14.14 10.24 -6.21
C SER A 59 -12.68 9.77 -6.14
N SER A 60 -11.80 10.67 -5.71
CA SER A 60 -10.41 10.37 -5.42
C SER A 60 -10.33 9.81 -4.00
N ARG A 61 -9.54 8.75 -3.79
CA ARG A 61 -9.15 8.38 -2.43
C ARG A 61 -8.22 9.42 -1.80
N LYS A 62 -7.42 10.13 -2.60
CA LYS A 62 -6.52 11.17 -2.12
C LYS A 62 -7.34 12.37 -1.63
N ILE A 63 -7.19 12.71 -0.35
CA ILE A 63 -7.90 13.81 0.32
C ILE A 63 -6.94 14.66 1.19
N GLY A 64 -5.63 14.57 0.93
CA GLY A 64 -4.63 15.32 1.67
C GLY A 64 -4.36 14.77 3.08
N CYS A 65 -4.57 13.47 3.32
CA CYS A 65 -4.25 12.89 4.63
C CYS A 65 -2.74 12.97 4.91
N ASN A 66 -2.37 13.47 6.09
CA ASN A 66 -0.98 13.67 6.51
C ASN A 66 -0.41 12.53 7.37
N ALA A 67 -1.21 11.52 7.69
CA ALA A 67 -0.75 10.35 8.44
C ALA A 67 0.40 9.65 7.70
N GLN A 68 1.51 9.45 8.42
CA GLN A 68 2.79 9.04 7.83
C GLN A 68 3.66 8.37 8.90
N ILE A 69 4.40 7.34 8.48
CA ILE A 69 5.40 6.65 9.29
C ILE A 69 6.68 6.53 8.47
N ASN A 70 7.80 7.03 9.00
CA ASN A 70 9.12 6.86 8.40
C ASN A 70 9.91 5.85 9.22
N ALA A 71 10.27 4.74 8.60
CA ALA A 71 11.15 3.74 9.17
C ALA A 71 12.52 3.84 8.51
N CYS A 72 13.58 3.84 9.32
CA CYS A 72 14.96 3.92 8.87
C CYS A 72 15.81 2.91 9.64
N VAL A 73 16.72 2.26 8.93
CA VAL A 73 17.72 1.38 9.52
C VAL A 73 18.85 2.23 10.10
N GLN A 74 19.20 1.95 11.35
CA GLN A 74 20.26 2.64 12.09
C GLN A 74 21.13 1.62 12.84
N GLU A 75 22.40 1.97 13.05
CA GLU A 75 23.32 1.19 13.86
C GLU A 75 23.42 1.86 15.22
N THR A 76 22.86 1.25 16.25
CA THR A 76 22.98 1.70 17.65
C THR A 76 23.47 0.51 18.47
N GLY A 77 24.74 0.17 18.30
CA GLY A 77 25.33 -1.09 18.78
C GLY A 77 25.03 -2.25 17.83
N ASN A 78 23.76 -2.44 17.46
CA ASN A 78 23.30 -3.39 16.43
C ASN A 78 22.48 -2.67 15.34
N TRP A 79 22.29 -3.33 14.20
CA TRP A 79 21.37 -2.86 13.15
C TRP A 79 19.93 -3.02 13.60
N GLU A 80 19.19 -1.92 13.66
CA GLU A 80 17.77 -1.91 14.03
C GLU A 80 16.97 -0.95 13.16
N VAL A 81 15.65 -1.18 13.09
CA VAL A 81 14.72 -0.28 12.41
C VAL A 81 14.18 0.71 13.43
N ARG A 82 14.46 2.00 13.23
CA ARG A 82 13.90 3.08 14.03
C ARG A 82 12.85 3.88 13.27
N ILE A 83 11.80 4.25 13.99
CA ILE A 83 10.80 5.19 13.50
C ILE A 83 11.35 6.60 13.67
N THR A 84 11.68 7.26 12.56
CA THR A 84 12.27 8.61 12.57
C THR A 84 11.22 9.71 12.51
N LYS A 85 10.02 9.38 12.04
CA LYS A 85 8.86 10.28 12.01
C LYS A 85 7.58 9.46 12.09
N GLN A 86 6.67 9.88 12.94
CA GLN A 86 5.34 9.30 13.05
C GLN A 86 4.30 10.41 13.18
N ILE A 87 3.34 10.42 12.26
CA ILE A 87 2.13 11.23 12.31
C ILE A 87 0.98 10.23 12.34
N SER A 88 0.38 10.05 13.51
CA SER A 88 -0.74 9.12 13.73
C SER A 88 -2.11 9.74 13.45
N GLY A 89 -2.19 11.07 13.38
CA GLY A 89 -3.45 11.79 13.13
C GLY A 89 -3.95 11.57 11.70
N HIS A 90 -5.18 11.07 11.58
CA HIS A 90 -5.90 10.99 10.32
C HIS A 90 -6.98 12.08 10.25
N ASN A 91 -7.23 12.61 9.06
CA ASN A 91 -8.29 13.57 8.79
C ASN A 91 -9.56 12.91 8.21
N HIS A 92 -9.68 11.60 8.36
CA HIS A 92 -10.81 10.80 7.90
C HIS A 92 -11.04 9.64 8.87
N VAL A 93 -12.21 9.00 8.76
CA VAL A 93 -12.53 7.81 9.56
C VAL A 93 -11.57 6.68 9.19
N VAL A 94 -10.97 6.07 10.21
CA VAL A 94 -10.14 4.88 10.11
C VAL A 94 -10.89 3.76 10.82
N GLY A 95 -11.19 2.69 10.11
CA GLY A 95 -11.92 1.55 10.66
C GLY A 95 -11.82 0.34 9.75
N SER A 96 -12.10 -0.84 10.30
CA SER A 96 -12.19 -2.10 9.54
C SER A 96 -13.24 -2.02 8.45
N GLU A 97 -14.42 -1.48 8.76
CA GLU A 97 -15.52 -1.28 7.81
C GLU A 97 -15.10 -0.40 6.63
N ALA A 98 -14.42 0.73 6.91
CA ALA A 98 -13.89 1.60 5.87
C ALA A 98 -12.88 0.85 4.98
N TYR A 99 -12.02 0.01 5.58
CA TYR A 99 -11.04 -0.78 4.83
C TYR A 99 -11.68 -1.83 3.91
N GLN A 100 -12.79 -2.47 4.33
CA GLN A 100 -13.49 -3.47 3.51
C GLN A 100 -14.06 -2.89 2.21
N THR A 101 -14.35 -1.59 2.17
CA THR A 101 -14.79 -0.93 0.92
C THR A 101 -13.67 -0.79 -0.13
N TYR A 102 -12.41 -0.99 0.28
CA TYR A 102 -11.27 -0.81 -0.61
C TYR A 102 -11.18 -1.94 -1.63
N HIS A 103 -10.47 -1.70 -2.73
CA HIS A 103 -10.35 -2.71 -3.78
C HIS A 103 -9.48 -3.85 -3.28
N GLU A 104 -8.40 -3.49 -2.59
CA GLU A 104 -7.41 -4.37 -1.99
C GLU A 104 -8.01 -5.36 -1.00
N ALA A 105 -9.06 -4.96 -0.26
CA ALA A 105 -9.77 -5.85 0.66
C ALA A 105 -10.79 -6.76 -0.05
N ARG A 106 -11.18 -6.40 -1.29
CA ARG A 106 -12.16 -7.13 -2.11
C ARG A 106 -11.52 -8.02 -3.18
N VAL A 107 -10.20 -8.16 -3.18
CA VAL A 107 -9.49 -9.10 -4.06
C VAL A 107 -9.46 -10.48 -3.40
N VAL A 108 -9.92 -11.49 -4.12
CA VAL A 108 -9.72 -12.89 -3.74
C VAL A 108 -8.26 -13.25 -3.98
N SER A 109 -7.52 -13.56 -2.92
CA SER A 109 -6.12 -13.97 -2.99
C SER A 109 -5.92 -15.48 -3.15
N ASP A 110 -6.99 -16.26 -3.06
CA ASP A 110 -6.96 -17.70 -3.21
C ASP A 110 -6.92 -18.08 -4.70
N ASP A 111 -5.79 -18.66 -5.12
CA ASP A 111 -5.53 -19.03 -6.51
C ASP A 111 -6.48 -20.14 -7.01
N ASP A 112 -6.89 -21.07 -6.14
CA ASP A 112 -7.77 -22.18 -6.48
C ASP A 112 -9.21 -21.68 -6.70
N VAL A 113 -9.67 -20.77 -5.84
CA VAL A 113 -10.96 -20.09 -6.03
C VAL A 113 -10.93 -19.26 -7.31
N ALA A 114 -9.85 -18.52 -7.57
CA ALA A 114 -9.70 -17.73 -8.78
C ALA A 114 -9.69 -18.59 -10.06
N ALA A 115 -9.01 -19.75 -10.03
CA ALA A 115 -9.00 -20.72 -11.14
C ALA A 115 -10.41 -21.27 -11.42
N THR A 116 -11.16 -21.59 -10.35
CA THR A 116 -12.53 -22.10 -10.47
C THR A 116 -13.48 -21.05 -11.02
N VAL A 117 -13.40 -19.80 -10.54
CA VAL A 117 -14.17 -18.66 -11.07
C VAL A 117 -13.90 -18.46 -12.56
N ASN A 118 -12.63 -18.54 -12.99
CA ASN A 118 -12.27 -18.43 -14.40
C ASN A 118 -12.90 -19.55 -15.24
N THR A 119 -12.91 -20.77 -14.72
CA THR A 119 -13.56 -21.92 -15.37
C THR A 119 -15.07 -21.71 -15.51
N LEU A 120 -15.74 -21.29 -14.42
CA LEU A 120 -17.18 -20.99 -14.42
C LEU A 120 -17.53 -19.87 -15.41
N HIS A 121 -16.72 -18.81 -15.45
CA HIS A 121 -16.90 -17.70 -16.39
C HIS A 121 -16.76 -18.17 -17.85
N ARG A 122 -15.74 -18.97 -18.18
CA ARG A 122 -15.54 -19.52 -19.53
C ARG A 122 -16.66 -20.48 -19.95
N ALA A 123 -17.22 -21.22 -19.00
CA ALA A 123 -18.37 -22.09 -19.22
C ALA A 123 -19.70 -21.33 -19.37
N GLY A 124 -19.71 -20.00 -19.28
CA GLY A 124 -20.91 -19.17 -19.40
C GLY A 124 -21.83 -19.23 -18.18
N ALA A 125 -21.31 -19.60 -17.01
CA ALA A 125 -22.09 -19.63 -15.78
C ALA A 125 -22.68 -18.25 -15.44
N ASN A 126 -23.86 -18.25 -14.82
CA ASN A 126 -24.52 -17.01 -14.43
C ASN A 126 -23.69 -16.25 -13.38
N ARG A 127 -23.53 -14.93 -13.58
CA ARG A 127 -22.78 -14.05 -12.68
C ARG A 127 -23.24 -14.14 -11.22
N LYS A 128 -24.54 -14.34 -10.95
CA LYS A 128 -25.06 -14.54 -9.59
C LYS A 128 -24.47 -15.79 -8.94
N ARG A 129 -24.39 -16.90 -9.67
CA ARG A 129 -23.80 -18.15 -9.16
C ARG A 129 -22.29 -18.05 -8.97
N ILE A 130 -21.60 -17.30 -9.82
CA ILE A 130 -20.17 -17.02 -9.63
C ILE A 130 -19.97 -16.21 -8.36
N LEU A 131 -20.83 -15.22 -8.08
CA LEU A 131 -20.77 -14.42 -6.85
C LEU A 131 -21.07 -15.26 -5.61
N GLU A 132 -22.10 -16.11 -5.66
CA GLU A 132 -22.43 -17.07 -4.59
C GLU A 132 -21.22 -17.96 -4.29
N TYR A 133 -20.60 -18.55 -5.31
CA TYR A 133 -19.39 -19.37 -5.16
C TYR A 133 -18.25 -18.61 -4.48
N ILE A 134 -17.96 -17.37 -4.91
CA ILE A 134 -16.92 -16.54 -4.27
C ILE A 134 -17.25 -16.29 -2.79
N THR A 135 -18.51 -16.00 -2.48
CA THR A 135 -18.95 -15.67 -1.11
C THR A 135 -18.90 -16.90 -0.19
N GLU A 136 -19.19 -18.10 -0.72
CA GLU A 136 -19.14 -19.35 0.04
C GLU A 136 -17.72 -19.87 0.26
N ASN A 137 -16.79 -19.55 -0.64
CA ASN A 137 -15.43 -20.11 -0.63
C ASN A 137 -14.36 -19.08 -0.23
N THR A 138 -14.76 -17.85 0.14
CA THR A 138 -13.81 -16.82 0.58
C THR A 138 -14.38 -16.00 1.73
N THR A 139 -13.50 -15.36 2.50
CA THR A 139 -13.90 -14.38 3.53
C THR A 139 -14.15 -12.99 2.96
N VAL A 140 -14.05 -12.83 1.64
CA VAL A 140 -14.22 -11.54 0.96
C VAL A 140 -15.70 -11.28 0.80
N VAL A 141 -16.18 -10.19 1.40
CA VAL A 141 -17.58 -9.76 1.25
C VAL A 141 -17.66 -8.75 0.09
N PRO A 142 -18.52 -8.99 -0.92
CA PRO A 142 -18.64 -8.11 -2.09
C PRO A 142 -19.22 -6.72 -1.80
#